data_AF-A0A7C7ENR6-F1
#
_entry.id   AF-A0A7C7ENR6-F1
#
_cell.length_a   1.000
_cell.length_b   1.000
_cell.length_c   1.000
_cell.angle_alpha   90.00
_cell.angle_beta   90.00
_cell.angle_gamma   90.00
#
_symmetry.space_group_name_H-M   'P 1'
#
loop_
_entity.id
_entity.type
_entity.pdbx_description
1 polymer ?
#
loop_
_entity_poly.entity_id
_entity_poly.type
_entity_poly.pdbx_seq_one_letter_code
_entity_poly.pdbx_strand_id
1 'polypeptide(L)'
;MCFKMRIISVALVVQMLLACFVFSAVSANAATNFGDVDGDDKISLVDVVLVQRSIANIIVLKDNQREQADVSGDEKISLTDVVNIQRYLAGIIKFFPADSISTKPTEISTHVPTQPATDAPTQSSTDKDGWNEQVVKP
;
A
#
# COMPACT_ATOMS: atom_id res chain seq x y z
N MET A 1 -26.56 -24.04 -57.34
CA MET A 1 -25.26 -23.57 -56.79
C MET A 1 -25.39 -22.38 -55.84
N CYS A 2 -26.39 -21.48 -56.00
CA CYS A 2 -26.52 -20.27 -55.17
C CYS A 2 -26.82 -20.49 -53.68
N PHE A 3 -27.51 -21.57 -53.27
CA PHE A 3 -27.84 -21.79 -51.84
C PHE A 3 -26.60 -22.13 -51.00
N LYS A 4 -25.70 -22.98 -51.52
CA LYS A 4 -24.40 -23.28 -50.89
C LYS A 4 -23.52 -22.02 -50.78
N MET A 5 -23.50 -21.17 -51.82
CA MET A 5 -22.74 -19.92 -51.82
C MET A 5 -23.26 -18.87 -50.82
N ARG A 6 -24.58 -18.81 -50.60
CA ARG A 6 -25.17 -17.94 -49.57
C ARG A 6 -24.88 -18.44 -48.15
N ILE A 7 -24.90 -19.75 -47.93
CA ILE A 7 -24.53 -20.34 -46.63
C ILE A 7 -23.04 -20.12 -46.33
N ILE A 8 -22.16 -20.31 -47.31
CA ILE A 8 -20.72 -20.07 -47.14
C ILE A 8 -20.43 -18.58 -46.84
N SER A 9 -21.12 -17.66 -47.51
CA SER A 9 -20.98 -16.21 -47.24
C SER A 9 -21.45 -15.83 -45.84
N VAL A 10 -22.58 -16.38 -45.36
CA VAL A 10 -23.08 -16.10 -44.01
C VAL A 10 -22.16 -16.72 -42.95
N ALA A 11 -21.62 -17.92 -43.20
CA ALA A 11 -20.66 -18.56 -42.31
C ALA A 11 -19.37 -17.74 -42.16
N LEU A 12 -18.85 -17.17 -43.25
CA LEU A 12 -17.66 -16.32 -43.22
C LEU A 12 -17.88 -15.01 -42.44
N VAL A 13 -19.07 -14.41 -42.56
CA VAL A 13 -19.43 -13.18 -41.81
C VAL A 13 -19.62 -13.48 -40.32
N VAL A 14 -20.23 -14.61 -39.96
CA VAL A 14 -20.41 -15.04 -38.56
C VAL A 14 -19.08 -15.37 -37.90
N GLN A 15 -18.14 -15.98 -38.63
CA GLN A 15 -16.79 -16.28 -38.11
C GLN A 15 -15.94 -15.03 -37.90
N MET A 16 -16.11 -13.99 -38.73
CA MET A 16 -15.47 -12.69 -38.52
C MET A 16 -16.01 -11.97 -37.28
N LEU A 17 -17.31 -12.10 -36.97
CA LEU A 17 -17.94 -11.52 -35.78
C LEU A 17 -17.55 -12.25 -34.48
N LEU A 18 -17.34 -13.57 -34.54
CA LEU A 18 -16.88 -14.38 -33.40
C LEU A 18 -15.39 -14.15 -33.05
N ALA A 19 -14.54 -13.83 -34.03
CA ALA A 19 -13.12 -13.56 -33.81
C ALA A 19 -12.83 -12.21 -33.11
N CYS A 20 -13.80 -11.29 -33.08
CA CYS A 20 -13.66 -10.01 -32.37
C CYS A 20 -13.89 -10.12 -30.85
N PHE A 21 -14.28 -11.29 -30.32
CA PHE A 21 -14.64 -11.44 -28.91
C PHE A 21 -13.46 -11.82 -27.99
N VAL A 22 -12.27 -12.08 -28.54
CA VAL A 22 -11.06 -12.35 -27.76
C VAL A 22 -10.20 -11.09 -27.69
N PHE A 23 -10.72 -10.04 -27.04
CA PHE A 23 -9.84 -9.02 -26.45
C PHE A 23 -9.49 -9.49 -25.03
N SER A 24 -8.56 -10.45 -24.96
CA SER A 24 -8.03 -10.90 -23.69
C SER A 24 -7.39 -9.70 -22.99
N ALA A 25 -7.87 -9.38 -21.79
CA ALA A 25 -7.24 -8.40 -20.92
C ALA A 25 -5.77 -8.84 -20.71
N VAL A 26 -4.84 -8.08 -21.29
CA VAL A 26 -3.44 -8.16 -20.90
C VAL A 26 -3.40 -7.64 -19.46
N SER A 27 -3.20 -8.55 -18.53
CA SER A 27 -2.85 -8.19 -17.16
C SER A 27 -1.40 -7.71 -17.20
N ALA A 28 -1.19 -6.42 -17.01
CA ALA A 28 0.14 -5.90 -16.77
C ALA A 28 0.58 -6.40 -15.38
N ASN A 29 1.48 -7.37 -15.34
CA ASN A 29 2.18 -7.76 -14.13
C ASN A 29 3.16 -6.63 -13.76
N ALA A 30 2.64 -5.54 -13.18
CA ALA A 30 3.47 -4.53 -12.54
C ALA A 30 3.97 -5.11 -11.22
N ALA A 31 5.29 -5.00 -10.97
CA ALA A 31 5.83 -5.34 -9.67
C ALA A 31 5.28 -4.34 -8.64
N THR A 32 4.72 -4.84 -7.53
CA THR A 32 4.21 -4.01 -6.45
C THR A 32 5.37 -3.28 -5.76
N ASN A 33 5.30 -1.95 -5.67
CA ASN A 33 6.27 -1.16 -4.93
C ASN A 33 5.84 -1.07 -3.46
N PHE A 34 6.26 -2.04 -2.65
CA PHE A 34 5.91 -2.09 -1.23
C PHE A 34 6.42 -0.85 -0.49
N GLY A 35 5.59 -0.27 0.37
CA GLY A 35 5.90 0.87 1.21
C GLY A 35 5.69 2.25 0.57
N ASP A 36 5.47 2.33 -0.74
CA ASP A 36 5.11 3.55 -1.48
C ASP A 36 3.58 3.59 -1.66
N VAL A 37 2.89 4.24 -0.74
CA VAL A 37 1.42 4.20 -0.62
C VAL A 37 0.78 5.38 -1.32
N ASP A 38 1.47 6.51 -1.48
CA ASP A 38 0.97 7.65 -2.26
C ASP A 38 1.32 7.57 -3.76
N GLY A 39 2.23 6.68 -4.16
CA GLY A 39 2.57 6.39 -5.55
C GLY A 39 3.55 7.40 -6.16
N ASP A 40 4.43 8.00 -5.35
CA ASP A 40 5.44 8.97 -5.78
C ASP A 40 6.82 8.35 -6.08
N ASP A 41 6.89 7.01 -6.10
CA ASP A 41 8.09 6.18 -6.27
C ASP A 41 9.13 6.35 -5.13
N LYS A 42 8.71 6.87 -3.96
CA LYS A 42 9.55 7.01 -2.76
C LYS A 42 8.86 6.42 -1.55
N ILE A 43 9.65 5.82 -0.69
CA ILE A 43 9.19 5.41 0.63
C ILE A 43 9.57 6.55 1.58
N SER A 44 8.55 7.19 2.17
CA SER A 44 8.68 8.39 2.98
C SER A 44 7.78 8.35 4.22
N LEU A 45 7.85 9.41 5.03
CA LEU A 45 6.93 9.56 6.17
C LEU A 45 5.48 9.81 5.72
N VAL A 46 5.27 10.29 4.49
CA VAL A 46 3.92 10.51 3.95
C VAL A 46 3.18 9.18 3.86
N ASP A 47 3.85 8.12 3.42
CA ASP A 47 3.33 6.77 3.32
C ASP A 47 2.91 6.22 4.68
N VAL A 48 3.78 6.38 5.68
CA VAL A 48 3.51 6.01 7.07
C VAL A 48 2.21 6.67 7.57
N VAL A 49 2.05 7.97 7.33
CA VAL A 49 0.87 8.73 7.75
C VAL A 49 -0.37 8.27 6.99
N LEU A 50 -0.26 7.95 5.69
CA LEU A 50 -1.38 7.39 4.92
C LEU A 50 -1.88 6.08 5.51
N VAL A 51 -0.96 5.14 5.81
CA VAL A 51 -1.29 3.85 6.42
C VAL A 51 -1.96 4.06 7.79
N GLN A 52 -1.40 4.93 8.64
CA GLN A 52 -2.00 5.25 9.94
C GLN A 52 -3.41 5.85 9.83
N ARG A 53 -3.62 6.76 8.87
CA ARG A 53 -4.95 7.35 8.61
C ARG A 53 -5.94 6.31 8.12
N SER A 54 -5.49 5.34 7.33
CA SER A 54 -6.33 4.20 6.92
C SER A 54 -6.72 3.32 8.10
N ILE A 55 -5.78 2.98 8.98
CA ILE A 55 -6.05 2.21 10.21
C ILE A 55 -7.04 2.94 11.12
N ALA A 56 -6.91 4.27 11.21
CA ALA A 56 -7.84 5.13 11.95
C ALA A 56 -9.20 5.33 11.25
N ASN A 57 -9.43 4.70 10.09
CA ASN A 57 -10.64 4.85 9.26
C ASN A 57 -10.92 6.30 8.82
N ILE A 58 -9.88 7.15 8.77
CA ILE A 58 -9.99 8.55 8.30
C ILE A 58 -10.03 8.58 6.77
N ILE A 59 -9.34 7.64 6.12
CA ILE A 59 -9.31 7.48 4.67
C ILE A 59 -9.52 6.01 4.31
N VAL A 60 -9.91 5.76 3.06
CA VAL A 60 -9.98 4.42 2.48
C VAL A 60 -8.92 4.34 1.39
N LEU A 61 -7.98 3.40 1.52
CA LEU A 61 -6.97 3.12 0.50
C LEU A 61 -7.58 2.39 -0.69
N LYS A 62 -7.13 2.75 -1.90
CA LYS A 62 -7.45 2.02 -3.14
C LYS A 62 -6.71 0.68 -3.17
N ASP A 63 -7.17 -0.26 -3.98
CA ASP A 63 -6.63 -1.63 -4.04
C ASP A 63 -5.10 -1.67 -4.21
N ASN A 64 -4.55 -0.88 -5.14
CA ASN A 64 -3.10 -0.77 -5.32
C ASN A 64 -2.40 -0.24 -4.06
N GLN A 65 -2.95 0.79 -3.43
CA GLN A 65 -2.39 1.38 -2.21
C GLN A 65 -2.49 0.40 -1.03
N ARG A 66 -3.49 -0.48 -1.02
CA ARG A 66 -3.62 -1.53 -0.01
C ARG A 66 -2.54 -2.58 -0.17
N GLU A 67 -2.25 -3.00 -1.40
CA GLU A 67 -1.15 -3.91 -1.71
C GLU A 67 0.21 -3.29 -1.37
N GLN A 68 0.40 -2.01 -1.69
CA GLN A 68 1.63 -1.28 -1.36
C GLN A 68 1.77 -1.07 0.16
N ALA A 69 0.66 -0.90 0.89
CA ALA A 69 0.65 -0.71 2.33
C ALA A 69 0.87 -2.00 3.13
N ASP A 70 0.46 -3.17 2.61
CA ASP A 70 0.70 -4.47 3.25
C ASP A 70 2.14 -4.93 3.03
N VAL A 71 3.07 -4.30 3.74
CA VAL A 71 4.49 -4.64 3.70
C VAL A 71 4.81 -5.87 4.54
N SER A 72 3.88 -6.32 5.39
CA SER A 72 4.02 -7.56 6.15
C SER A 72 3.70 -8.81 5.31
N GLY A 73 2.83 -8.67 4.31
CA GLY A 73 2.38 -9.75 3.42
C GLY A 73 1.33 -10.66 4.06
N ASP A 74 0.57 -10.17 5.05
CA ASP A 74 -0.45 -10.92 5.77
C ASP A 74 -1.89 -10.63 5.32
N GLU A 75 -2.03 -9.90 4.20
CA GLU A 75 -3.26 -9.41 3.58
C GLU A 75 -4.04 -8.41 4.45
N LYS A 76 -3.43 -7.86 5.50
CA LYS A 76 -4.06 -6.92 6.42
C LYS A 76 -3.23 -5.66 6.58
N ILE A 77 -3.90 -4.52 6.49
CA ILE A 77 -3.27 -3.24 6.82
C ILE A 77 -3.36 -3.05 8.33
N SER A 78 -2.22 -3.16 9.00
CA SER A 78 -2.13 -3.17 10.45
C SER A 78 -0.98 -2.27 10.95
N LEU A 79 -0.86 -2.13 12.27
CA LEU A 79 0.25 -1.39 12.87
C LEU A 79 1.61 -2.05 12.58
N THR A 80 1.62 -3.36 12.28
CA THR A 80 2.83 -4.08 11.86
C THR A 80 3.43 -3.45 10.62
N ASP A 81 2.60 -3.07 9.65
CA ASP A 81 3.03 -2.46 8.39
C ASP A 81 3.63 -1.07 8.62
N VAL A 82 2.98 -0.27 9.46
CA VAL A 82 3.48 1.04 9.89
C VAL A 82 4.87 0.93 10.50
N VAL A 83 5.06 -0.03 11.42
CA VAL A 83 6.36 -0.25 12.08
C VAL A 83 7.40 -0.72 11.08
N ASN A 84 7.05 -1.59 10.13
CA ASN A 84 7.96 -2.07 9.10
C ASN A 84 8.42 -0.94 8.17
N ILE A 85 7.51 -0.06 7.71
CA ILE A 85 7.87 1.12 6.89
C ILE A 85 8.80 2.05 7.69
N GLN A 86 8.51 2.30 8.97
CA GLN A 86 9.40 3.11 9.83
C GLN A 86 10.78 2.47 10.02
N ARG A 87 10.85 1.14 10.18
CA ARG A 87 12.12 0.41 10.27
C ARG A 87 12.93 0.50 8.97
N TYR A 88 12.25 0.49 7.82
CA TYR A 88 12.89 0.70 6.53
C TYR A 88 13.49 2.10 6.42
N LEU A 89 12.71 3.14 6.77
CA LEU A 89 13.17 4.53 6.80
C LEU A 89 14.34 4.74 7.78
N ALA A 90 14.33 4.05 8.91
CA ALA A 90 15.41 4.04 9.89
C ALA A 90 16.64 3.22 9.43
N GLY A 91 16.56 2.52 8.30
CA GLY A 91 17.62 1.67 7.78
C GLY A 91 17.86 0.37 8.58
N ILE A 92 16.95 0.02 9.49
CA ILE A 92 16.99 -1.19 10.32
C ILE A 92 16.75 -2.44 9.46
N ILE A 93 15.83 -2.33 8.49
CA ILE A 93 15.59 -3.36 7.47
C ILE A 93 15.92 -2.81 6.08
N LYS A 94 16.28 -3.68 5.15
CA LYS A 94 16.57 -3.34 3.75
C LYS A 94 15.48 -3.77 2.78
N PHE A 95 14.69 -4.77 3.18
CA PHE A 95 13.60 -5.36 2.42
C PHE A 95 12.45 -5.61 3.39
N PHE A 96 11.24 -5.53 2.87
CA PHE A 96 10.03 -5.83 3.60
C PHE A 96 9.81 -7.35 3.71
N PRO A 97 9.11 -7.81 4.76
CA PRO A 97 8.67 -9.21 4.82
C PRO A 97 7.88 -9.64 3.57
N ALA A 98 7.04 -8.75 3.02
CA ALA A 98 6.28 -9.00 1.80
C ALA A 98 7.17 -9.25 0.55
N ASP A 99 8.41 -8.76 0.53
CA ASP A 99 9.36 -9.05 -0.56
C ASP A 99 9.76 -10.54 -0.59
N SER A 100 9.77 -11.18 0.59
CA SER A 100 10.27 -12.55 0.76
C SER A 100 9.23 -13.65 0.54
N ILE A 101 7.94 -13.35 0.62
CA ILE A 101 6.85 -14.32 0.37
C ILE A 101 6.72 -14.73 -1.10
N SER A 102 7.33 -14.00 -2.04
CA SER A 102 7.43 -14.44 -3.43
C SER A 102 8.45 -15.59 -3.63
N THR A 103 9.26 -15.95 -2.62
CA THR A 103 10.24 -17.06 -2.67
C THR A 103 10.30 -17.85 -1.34
N LYS A 104 9.51 -18.92 -1.18
CA LYS A 104 9.53 -19.85 -0.01
C LYS A 104 10.85 -20.68 0.06
N PRO A 105 11.36 -21.20 1.22
CA PRO A 105 11.45 -20.71 2.61
C PRO A 105 12.89 -20.79 3.24
N THR A 106 13.05 -20.36 4.51
CA THR A 106 14.16 -20.62 5.51
C THR A 106 15.18 -19.45 5.59
N GLU A 107 15.42 -18.72 6.69
CA GLU A 107 15.46 -19.02 8.13
C GLU A 107 14.84 -17.91 9.02
N ILE A 108 14.32 -18.33 10.17
CA ILE A 108 13.92 -17.49 11.30
C ILE A 108 15.18 -16.96 11.99
N SER A 109 15.43 -15.65 11.97
CA SER A 109 16.33 -15.02 12.95
C SER A 109 15.52 -14.23 13.96
N THR A 110 14.99 -14.95 14.94
CA THR A 110 14.57 -14.40 16.22
C THR A 110 15.82 -14.18 17.06
N HIS A 111 16.40 -12.99 17.01
CA HIS A 111 17.05 -12.45 18.19
C HIS A 111 16.13 -11.37 18.73
N VAL A 112 15.65 -11.56 19.96
CA VAL A 112 14.85 -10.58 20.70
C VAL A 112 15.86 -9.70 21.45
N PRO A 113 16.05 -8.41 21.08
CA PRO A 113 16.59 -7.45 22.02
C PRO A 113 15.42 -7.06 22.93
N THR A 114 15.37 -7.64 24.13
CA THR A 114 14.50 -7.14 25.21
C THR A 114 15.11 -5.82 25.69
N GLN A 115 14.65 -4.70 25.13
CA GLN A 115 14.83 -3.41 25.79
C GLN A 115 13.73 -3.25 26.86
N PRO A 116 14.05 -2.74 28.06
CA PRO A 116 13.04 -2.41 29.05
C PRO A 116 12.05 -1.39 28.50
N ALA A 117 10.80 -1.46 28.94
CA ALA A 117 9.76 -0.51 28.57
C ALA A 117 10.28 0.93 28.75
N THR A 118 10.13 1.74 27.71
CA THR A 118 10.34 3.19 27.82
C THR A 118 9.21 3.76 28.68
N ASP A 119 9.56 4.58 29.66
CA ASP A 119 8.60 5.26 30.54
C ASP A 119 7.57 6.06 29.74
N ALA A 120 6.37 6.19 30.29
CA ALA A 120 5.28 6.97 29.70
C ALA A 120 5.75 8.39 29.33
N PRO A 121 5.23 8.99 28.24
CA PRO A 121 5.54 10.37 27.91
C PRO A 121 5.18 11.25 29.11
N THR A 122 6.19 11.89 29.70
CA THR A 122 5.95 12.92 30.72
C THR A 122 5.35 14.12 30.00
N GLN A 123 4.03 14.19 29.93
CA GLN A 123 3.34 15.44 29.64
C GLN A 123 3.49 16.34 30.87
N SER A 124 4.38 17.32 30.79
CA SER A 124 4.27 18.49 31.66
C SER A 124 2.99 19.23 31.26
N SER A 125 1.98 19.26 32.14
CA SER A 125 0.81 20.12 31.94
C SER A 125 1.28 21.57 31.95
N THR A 126 1.27 22.23 30.80
CA THR A 126 1.49 23.67 30.73
C THR A 126 0.16 24.35 31.08
N ASP A 127 -0.06 24.54 32.37
CA ASP A 127 -1.07 25.47 32.85
C ASP A 127 -0.43 26.83 33.09
N LYS A 128 -1.11 27.86 32.57
CA LYS A 128 -1.18 29.27 32.96
C LYS A 128 -0.82 30.26 31.85
N ASP A 129 -1.87 30.69 31.16
CA ASP A 129 -2.29 32.09 31.11
C ASP A 129 -1.16 33.13 30.94
N GLY A 130 -0.93 33.51 29.69
CA GLY A 130 -0.03 34.59 29.32
C GLY A 130 -0.49 35.27 28.03
N TRP A 131 -1.79 35.52 27.87
CA TRP A 131 -2.27 36.43 26.82
C TRP A 131 -1.78 37.85 27.15
N ASN A 132 -0.81 38.25 26.34
CA ASN A 132 -0.34 39.61 26.04
C ASN A 132 -1.43 40.71 26.03
N GLU A 133 -1.79 41.22 27.19
CA GLU A 133 -2.45 42.53 27.30
C GLU A 133 -1.37 43.64 27.26
N GLN A 134 -0.89 43.96 26.05
CA GLN A 134 -0.17 45.20 25.81
C GLN A 134 -1.17 46.35 25.90
N VAL A 135 -1.26 46.91 27.10
CA VAL A 135 -1.96 48.14 27.44
C VAL A 135 -1.55 49.25 26.46
N VAL A 136 -2.42 49.54 25.49
CA VAL A 136 -2.40 50.81 24.77
C VAL A 136 -2.85 51.87 25.77
N LYS A 137 -1.97 52.81 26.10
CA LYS A 137 -2.35 54.08 26.72
C LYS A 137 -1.81 55.24 25.87
N PRO A 138 -2.64 56.27 25.61
CA PRO A 138 -2.23 57.50 24.94
C PRO A 138 -1.29 58.34 25.82
#